data_AF-I3XGC6-F1
#
_entry.id   AF-I3XGC6-F1
#
_cell.length_a   1.000
_cell.length_b   1.000
_cell.length_c   1.000
_cell.angle_alpha   90.00
_cell.angle_beta   90.00
_cell.angle_gamma   90.00
#
_symmetry.space_group_name_H-M   'P 1'
#
loop_
_entity.id
_entity.type
_entity.pdbx_description
1 polymer ?
#
loop_
_entity_poly.entity_id
_entity_poly.type
_entity_poly.pdbx_seq_one_letter_code
_entity_poly.pdbx_strand_id
1 'polypeptide(L)'
;MRRAFRISPKGNAMTNIEARIICHPPIPLADITPLEMLVLTNMLECSETEAGLVLFTDFGATNPIRVTRHELIEAFRASAPHVDSALNIFIASRIIALLPALSGNVDTEASVDIDLSEFPWQFVVQAIVARSVRLREVVVIQWTNHPSQRPETFGASVSLITAKAIHHTSSEDLLARFRQQDRALELSLSSLAPSDGLRAPAGDDADRLFTAREVGLLSVYGKPCCISGGCTRVAGPSRTGSSRCPRSGTRSDGRP
;
A
#
# COMPACT_ATOMS: atom_id res chain seq x y z
N MET A 1 38.83 -37.41 7.04
CA MET A 1 37.79 -36.89 6.11
C MET A 1 37.64 -35.39 6.33
N ARG A 2 38.17 -34.56 5.41
CA ARG A 2 38.00 -33.10 5.42
C ARG A 2 36.83 -32.75 4.49
N ARG A 3 35.73 -32.19 5.02
CA ARG A 3 34.65 -31.65 4.18
C ARG A 3 34.93 -30.17 3.95
N ALA A 4 35.14 -29.82 2.69
CA ALA A 4 35.25 -28.46 2.21
C ALA A 4 33.91 -27.73 2.39
N PHE A 5 33.91 -26.62 3.10
CA PHE A 5 32.83 -25.64 3.07
C PHE A 5 32.96 -24.84 1.77
N ARG A 6 32.01 -25.01 0.84
CA ARG A 6 31.82 -24.03 -0.24
C ARG A 6 31.22 -22.78 0.36
N ILE A 7 31.98 -21.69 0.35
CA ILE A 7 31.46 -20.34 0.52
C ILE A 7 30.82 -19.98 -0.82
N SER A 8 29.49 -20.01 -0.90
CA SER A 8 28.79 -19.34 -2.00
C SER A 8 29.01 -17.84 -1.86
N PRO A 9 29.31 -17.12 -2.96
CA PRO A 9 29.45 -15.68 -2.92
C PRO A 9 28.11 -15.05 -2.53
N LYS A 10 28.17 -14.17 -1.52
CA LYS A 10 27.09 -13.26 -1.11
C LYS A 10 26.48 -12.62 -2.36
N GLY A 11 25.29 -13.04 -2.74
CA GLY A 11 24.41 -12.20 -3.54
C GLY A 11 24.20 -10.92 -2.75
N ASN A 12 24.37 -9.77 -3.40
CA ASN A 12 24.03 -8.46 -2.84
C ASN A 12 22.66 -8.58 -2.15
N ALA A 13 22.64 -8.37 -0.84
CA ALA A 13 21.38 -8.19 -0.12
C ALA A 13 20.74 -6.94 -0.72
N MET A 14 19.84 -7.17 -1.69
CA MET A 14 18.91 -6.17 -2.17
C MET A 14 18.21 -5.66 -0.91
N THR A 15 18.46 -4.40 -0.57
CA THR A 15 17.81 -3.66 0.51
C THR A 15 16.32 -3.60 0.18
N ASN A 16 15.61 -4.69 0.45
CA ASN A 16 14.22 -4.85 0.05
C ASN A 16 13.39 -4.05 1.04
N ILE A 17 13.14 -2.79 0.70
CA ILE A 17 12.14 -1.99 1.39
C ILE A 17 10.81 -2.69 1.12
N GLU A 18 10.22 -3.25 2.17
CA GLU A 18 8.89 -3.85 2.10
C GLU A 18 7.88 -2.70 2.17
N ALA A 19 7.22 -2.42 1.04
CA ALA A 19 6.19 -1.41 0.95
C ALA A 19 4.82 -2.09 0.85
N ARG A 20 4.13 -2.23 2.00
CA ARG A 20 2.78 -2.76 2.02
C ARG A 20 1.78 -1.71 1.59
N ILE A 21 0.96 -2.00 0.59
CA ILE A 21 -0.11 -1.12 0.10
C ILE A 21 -1.44 -1.84 0.26
N ILE A 22 -2.46 -1.13 0.75
CA ILE A 22 -3.84 -1.61 0.82
C ILE A 22 -4.77 -0.51 0.33
N CYS A 23 -5.70 -0.84 -0.55
CA CYS A 23 -6.71 0.07 -1.05
C CYS A 23 -8.12 -0.29 -0.54
N HIS A 24 -8.95 0.72 -0.29
CA HIS A 24 -10.35 0.55 0.10
C HIS A 24 -11.21 1.72 -0.41
N PRO A 25 -12.46 1.49 -0.86
CA PRO A 25 -13.12 0.19 -1.04
C PRO A 25 -12.62 -0.56 -2.29
N PRO A 26 -13.03 -1.82 -2.49
CA PRO A 26 -12.76 -2.55 -3.74
C PRO A 26 -13.35 -1.79 -4.94
N ILE A 27 -12.64 -1.83 -6.07
CA ILE A 27 -13.03 -1.11 -7.29
C ILE A 27 -14.04 -1.96 -8.07
N PRO A 28 -15.26 -1.48 -8.39
CA PRO A 28 -16.23 -2.27 -9.14
C PRO A 28 -15.68 -2.68 -10.51
N LEU A 29 -15.71 -3.98 -10.83
CA LEU A 29 -15.12 -4.51 -12.08
C LEU A 29 -15.72 -3.89 -13.35
N ALA A 30 -17.02 -3.56 -13.33
CA ALA A 30 -17.71 -2.94 -14.45
C ALA A 30 -17.19 -1.52 -14.78
N ASP A 31 -16.52 -0.86 -13.84
CA ASP A 31 -15.98 0.48 -14.03
C ASP A 31 -14.53 0.47 -14.54
N ILE A 32 -13.86 -0.70 -14.55
CA ILE A 32 -12.46 -0.86 -14.94
C ILE A 32 -12.38 -1.23 -16.42
N THR A 33 -11.63 -0.46 -17.21
CA THR A 33 -11.36 -0.80 -18.61
C THR A 33 -10.34 -1.94 -18.71
N PRO A 34 -10.31 -2.71 -19.81
CA PRO A 34 -9.33 -3.79 -20.00
C PRO A 34 -7.87 -3.35 -19.85
N LEU A 35 -7.52 -2.15 -20.31
CA LEU A 35 -6.16 -1.60 -20.17
C LEU A 35 -5.84 -1.21 -18.73
N GLU A 36 -6.78 -0.59 -18.03
CA GLU A 36 -6.62 -0.27 -16.61
C GLU A 36 -6.45 -1.55 -15.78
N MET A 37 -7.23 -2.60 -16.08
CA MET A 37 -7.10 -3.91 -15.45
C MET A 37 -5.72 -4.52 -15.68
N LEU A 38 -5.24 -4.54 -16.93
CA LEU A 38 -3.91 -5.07 -17.27
C LEU A 38 -2.81 -4.33 -16.50
N VAL A 39 -2.86 -3.01 -16.45
CA VAL A 39 -1.86 -2.20 -15.73
C VAL A 39 -1.92 -2.48 -14.22
N LEU A 40 -3.09 -2.41 -13.60
CA LEU A 40 -3.23 -2.59 -12.15
C LEU A 40 -2.77 -3.98 -11.69
N THR A 41 -3.14 -5.03 -12.42
CA THR A 41 -2.79 -6.43 -12.10
C THR A 41 -1.32 -6.77 -12.33
N ASN A 42 -0.60 -5.99 -13.15
CA ASN A 42 0.84 -6.15 -13.32
C ASN A 42 1.65 -5.24 -12.39
N MET A 43 1.08 -4.14 -11.89
CA MET A 43 1.73 -3.25 -10.93
C MET A 43 1.54 -3.70 -9.49
N LEU A 44 0.38 -4.23 -9.15
CA LEU A 44 -0.02 -4.57 -7.78
C LEU A 44 -0.54 -6.00 -7.71
N GLU A 45 -0.54 -6.56 -6.51
CA GLU A 45 -1.29 -7.77 -6.24
C GLU A 45 -2.79 -7.42 -6.20
N CYS A 46 -3.59 -8.30 -6.79
CA CYS A 46 -5.02 -8.06 -6.95
C CYS A 46 -5.81 -9.30 -6.56
N SER A 47 -6.99 -9.10 -5.99
CA SER A 47 -7.96 -10.16 -5.74
C SER A 47 -9.36 -9.71 -6.14
N GLU A 48 -10.01 -10.49 -7.01
CA GLU A 48 -11.40 -10.27 -7.36
C GLU A 48 -12.33 -10.80 -6.27
N THR A 49 -13.30 -9.98 -5.89
CA THR A 49 -14.32 -10.32 -4.89
C THR A 49 -15.70 -9.93 -5.44
N GLU A 50 -16.78 -10.35 -4.77
CA GLU A 50 -18.14 -9.93 -5.12
C GLU A 50 -18.33 -8.40 -5.07
N ALA A 51 -17.53 -7.70 -4.25
CA ALA A 51 -17.57 -6.25 -4.13
C ALA A 51 -16.78 -5.52 -5.23
N GLY A 52 -15.84 -6.20 -5.89
CA GLY A 52 -14.94 -5.63 -6.89
C GLY A 52 -13.49 -6.12 -6.76
N LEU A 53 -12.60 -5.44 -7.47
CA LEU A 53 -11.15 -5.65 -7.45
C LEU A 53 -10.53 -5.03 -6.20
N VAL A 54 -9.93 -5.87 -5.36
CA VAL A 54 -9.13 -5.46 -4.21
C VAL A 54 -7.69 -5.28 -4.66
N LEU A 55 -7.13 -4.08 -4.45
CA LEU A 55 -5.73 -3.78 -4.74
C LEU A 55 -4.90 -3.82 -3.46
N PHE A 56 -3.80 -4.57 -3.47
CA PHE A 56 -2.86 -4.65 -2.36
C PHE A 56 -1.46 -5.02 -2.87
N THR A 57 -0.46 -4.98 -1.99
CA THR A 57 0.82 -5.66 -2.19
C THR A 57 1.60 -5.63 -0.89
N ASP A 58 2.50 -6.60 -0.68
CA ASP A 58 3.44 -6.60 0.44
C ASP A 58 4.85 -6.08 0.05
N PHE A 59 5.11 -5.84 -1.24
CA PHE A 59 6.44 -5.53 -1.76
C PHE A 59 6.55 -4.18 -2.47
N GLY A 60 5.43 -3.47 -2.62
CA GLY A 60 5.34 -2.19 -3.32
C GLY A 60 4.93 -2.37 -4.77
N ALA A 61 4.59 -1.26 -5.42
CA ALA A 61 4.17 -1.28 -6.81
C ALA A 61 5.34 -1.70 -7.71
N THR A 62 5.11 -2.71 -8.55
CA THR A 62 6.05 -3.16 -9.57
C THR A 62 6.15 -2.10 -10.66
N ASN A 63 7.37 -1.66 -10.95
CA ASN A 63 7.69 -0.79 -12.09
C ASN A 63 9.13 -1.06 -12.56
N PRO A 64 9.38 -1.30 -13.85
CA PRO A 64 8.42 -1.37 -14.97
C PRO A 64 7.50 -2.60 -14.88
N ILE A 65 6.34 -2.54 -15.53
CA ILE A 65 5.49 -3.73 -15.71
C ILE A 65 5.95 -4.52 -16.92
N ARG A 66 5.77 -5.85 -16.89
CA ARG A 66 6.13 -6.75 -17.98
C ARG A 66 4.88 -7.45 -18.51
N VAL A 67 4.55 -7.21 -19.78
CA VAL A 67 3.35 -7.77 -20.44
C VAL A 67 3.71 -8.29 -21.82
N THR A 68 2.92 -9.21 -22.39
CA THR A 68 3.11 -9.57 -23.80
C THR A 68 2.65 -8.43 -24.71
N ARG A 69 3.29 -8.31 -25.88
CA ARG A 69 2.85 -7.34 -26.90
C ARG A 69 1.41 -7.60 -27.31
N HIS A 70 1.01 -8.86 -27.45
CA HIS A 70 -0.36 -9.25 -27.78
C HIS A 70 -1.37 -8.74 -26.75
N GLU A 71 -1.18 -9.05 -25.46
CA GLU A 71 -2.08 -8.62 -24.38
C GLU A 71 -2.19 -7.10 -24.31
N LEU A 72 -1.07 -6.38 -24.44
CA LEU A 72 -1.07 -4.92 -24.42
C LEU A 72 -1.91 -4.33 -25.56
N ILE A 73 -1.72 -4.82 -26.78
CA ILE A 73 -2.44 -4.32 -27.96
C ILE A 73 -3.92 -4.63 -27.85
N GLU A 74 -4.29 -5.84 -27.43
CA GLU A 74 -5.69 -6.23 -27.27
C GLU A 74 -6.39 -5.46 -26.15
N ALA A 75 -5.75 -5.30 -24.98
CA ALA A 75 -6.28 -4.50 -23.89
C ALA A 75 -6.46 -3.03 -24.28
N PHE A 76 -5.48 -2.47 -25.03
CA PHE A 76 -5.55 -1.12 -25.57
C PHE A 76 -6.72 -0.95 -26.56
N ARG A 77 -6.85 -1.87 -27.53
CA ARG A 77 -7.95 -1.87 -28.51
C ARG A 77 -9.32 -2.02 -27.84
N ALA A 78 -9.45 -2.92 -26.88
CA ALA A 78 -10.68 -3.13 -26.13
C ALA A 78 -11.05 -1.91 -25.26
N SER A 79 -10.06 -1.07 -24.94
CA SER A 79 -10.25 0.19 -24.19
C SER A 79 -10.43 1.43 -25.07
N ALA A 80 -10.52 1.25 -26.40
CA ALA A 80 -10.70 2.33 -27.38
C ALA A 80 -11.91 3.26 -27.16
N PRO A 81 -13.06 2.81 -26.58
CA PRO A 81 -14.14 3.72 -26.22
C PRO A 81 -13.74 4.84 -25.25
N HIS A 82 -12.59 4.71 -24.57
CA HIS A 82 -12.05 5.67 -23.62
C HIS A 82 -10.78 6.35 -24.16
N VAL A 83 -10.72 6.67 -25.46
CA VAL A 83 -9.52 7.21 -26.13
C VAL A 83 -8.92 8.45 -25.43
N ASP A 84 -9.77 9.29 -24.83
CA ASP A 84 -9.34 10.50 -24.12
C ASP A 84 -8.82 10.23 -22.70
N SER A 85 -8.82 8.97 -22.25
CA SER A 85 -8.24 8.62 -20.95
C SER A 85 -6.74 8.87 -20.97
N ALA A 86 -6.23 9.49 -19.88
CA ALA A 86 -4.81 9.80 -19.77
C ALA A 86 -3.94 8.54 -19.88
N LEU A 87 -4.43 7.39 -19.41
CA LEU A 87 -3.74 6.10 -19.56
C LEU A 87 -3.69 5.66 -21.02
N ASN A 88 -4.78 5.74 -21.78
CA ASN A 88 -4.77 5.40 -23.21
C ASN A 88 -3.81 6.31 -23.97
N ILE A 89 -3.85 7.63 -23.74
CA ILE A 89 -2.92 8.57 -24.36
C ILE A 89 -1.47 8.22 -23.99
N PHE A 90 -1.21 7.94 -22.71
CA PHE A 90 0.11 7.56 -22.22
C PHE A 90 0.62 6.28 -22.88
N ILE A 91 -0.20 5.23 -22.98
CA ILE A 91 0.17 3.94 -23.57
C ILE A 91 0.28 4.02 -25.09
N ALA A 92 -0.56 4.81 -25.76
CA ALA A 92 -0.51 4.99 -27.21
C ALA A 92 0.87 5.46 -27.69
N SER A 93 1.50 6.42 -26.99
CA SER A 93 2.83 6.90 -27.35
C SER A 93 3.92 5.83 -27.18
N ARG A 94 3.74 4.88 -26.25
CA ARG A 94 4.65 3.73 -26.07
C ARG A 94 4.39 2.61 -27.08
N ILE A 95 3.13 2.32 -27.40
CA ILE A 95 2.78 1.32 -28.42
C ILE A 95 3.39 1.70 -29.77
N ILE A 96 3.36 2.98 -30.16
CA ILE A 96 4.00 3.45 -31.41
C ILE A 96 5.50 3.13 -31.42
N ALA A 97 6.19 3.28 -30.29
CA ALA A 97 7.61 2.92 -30.16
C ALA A 97 7.86 1.40 -30.20
N LEU A 98 6.85 0.59 -29.87
CA LEU A 98 6.91 -0.88 -29.87
C LEU A 98 6.48 -1.52 -31.21
N LEU A 99 5.90 -0.73 -32.12
CA LEU A 99 5.57 -1.17 -33.48
C LEU A 99 6.85 -1.29 -34.31
N PRO A 100 7.09 -2.41 -35.01
CA PRO A 100 8.26 -2.52 -35.88
C PRO A 100 8.20 -1.52 -37.02
N ALA A 101 9.38 -1.04 -37.43
CA ALA A 101 9.54 -0.30 -38.67
C ALA A 101 9.20 -1.22 -39.86
N LEU A 102 7.93 -1.29 -40.24
CA LEU A 102 7.30 -1.78 -41.48
C LEU A 102 7.76 -3.11 -42.15
N SER A 103 8.81 -3.82 -41.72
CA SER A 103 9.46 -4.85 -42.56
C SER A 103 9.73 -6.22 -41.89
N GLY A 104 9.12 -6.56 -40.76
CA GLY A 104 9.38 -7.85 -40.11
C GLY A 104 8.13 -8.47 -39.51
N ASN A 105 7.97 -9.79 -39.66
CA ASN A 105 6.96 -10.57 -38.95
C ASN A 105 7.14 -10.33 -37.45
N VAL A 106 6.16 -9.71 -36.82
CA VAL A 106 6.23 -9.25 -35.43
C VAL A 106 6.00 -10.44 -34.54
N ASP A 107 6.96 -10.77 -33.68
CA ASP A 107 6.70 -11.71 -32.58
C ASP A 107 5.75 -11.03 -31.59
N THR A 108 4.45 -11.35 -31.70
CA THR A 108 3.40 -10.82 -30.83
C THR A 108 3.45 -11.41 -29.42
N GLU A 109 4.14 -12.53 -29.23
CA GLU A 109 4.30 -13.21 -27.95
C GLU A 109 5.48 -12.66 -27.13
N ALA A 110 6.32 -11.83 -27.74
CA ALA A 110 7.44 -11.19 -27.05
C ALA A 110 6.93 -10.32 -25.88
N SER A 111 7.53 -10.51 -24.70
CA SER A 111 7.30 -9.63 -23.55
C SER A 111 7.95 -8.27 -23.78
N VAL A 112 7.25 -7.22 -23.37
CA VAL A 112 7.73 -5.84 -23.36
C VAL A 112 7.67 -5.31 -21.93
N ASP A 113 8.70 -4.55 -21.55
CA ASP A 113 8.73 -3.83 -20.28
C ASP A 113 8.24 -2.39 -20.51
N ILE A 114 7.24 -1.96 -19.73
CA ILE A 114 6.64 -0.64 -19.82
C ILE A 114 6.98 0.12 -18.54
N ASP A 115 7.76 1.19 -18.67
CA ASP A 115 8.03 2.10 -17.56
C ASP A 115 6.84 3.05 -17.35
N LEU A 116 6.27 2.98 -16.14
CA LEU A 116 5.16 3.78 -15.65
C LEU A 116 5.61 4.79 -14.60
N SER A 117 6.92 5.07 -14.48
CA SER A 117 7.46 6.07 -13.55
C SER A 117 6.84 7.46 -13.72
N GLU A 118 6.56 7.85 -14.97
CA GLU A 118 5.89 9.10 -15.34
C GLU A 118 4.36 9.04 -15.19
N PHE A 119 3.79 7.85 -14.96
CA PHE A 119 2.35 7.65 -14.80
C PHE A 119 2.05 6.74 -13.59
N PRO A 120 2.15 7.28 -12.36
CA PRO A 120 1.84 6.53 -11.15
C PRO A 120 0.47 5.86 -11.20
N TRP A 121 0.37 4.63 -10.71
CA TRP A 121 -0.87 3.82 -10.75
C TRP A 121 -2.06 4.50 -10.04
N GLN A 122 -1.81 5.42 -9.11
CA GLN A 122 -2.87 6.19 -8.45
C GLN A 122 -3.68 7.03 -9.46
N PHE A 123 -3.08 7.47 -10.57
CA PHE A 123 -3.81 8.14 -11.65
C PHE A 123 -4.73 7.19 -12.43
N VAL A 124 -4.36 5.92 -12.54
CA VAL A 124 -5.24 4.87 -13.11
C VAL A 124 -6.49 4.74 -12.22
N VAL A 125 -6.30 4.62 -10.90
CA VAL A 125 -7.42 4.54 -9.95
C VAL A 125 -8.26 5.81 -9.97
N GLN A 126 -7.63 6.99 -10.05
CA GLN A 126 -8.35 8.26 -10.14
C GLN A 126 -9.26 8.32 -11.37
N ALA A 127 -8.78 7.86 -12.53
CA ALA A 127 -9.58 7.83 -13.76
C ALA A 127 -10.81 6.91 -13.61
N ILE A 128 -10.66 5.77 -12.94
CA ILE A 128 -11.78 4.87 -12.64
C ILE A 128 -12.79 5.54 -11.69
N VAL A 129 -12.30 6.15 -10.60
CA VAL A 129 -13.16 6.89 -9.64
C VAL A 129 -13.92 8.02 -10.32
N ALA A 130 -13.27 8.75 -11.25
CA ALA A 130 -13.90 9.86 -11.96
C ALA A 130 -15.05 9.43 -12.88
N ARG A 131 -14.98 8.20 -13.41
CA ARG A 131 -16.00 7.63 -14.32
C ARG A 131 -17.08 6.83 -13.59
N SER A 132 -16.76 6.29 -12.42
CA SER A 132 -17.68 5.45 -11.67
C SER A 132 -18.85 6.24 -11.07
N VAL A 133 -20.06 5.68 -11.18
CA VAL A 133 -21.24 6.21 -10.48
C VAL A 133 -21.39 5.66 -9.04
N ARG A 134 -20.63 4.61 -8.71
CA ARG A 134 -20.73 3.89 -7.43
C ARG A 134 -19.55 4.16 -6.50
N LEU A 135 -18.38 4.48 -7.06
CA LEU A 135 -17.14 4.70 -6.35
C LEU A 135 -16.85 6.21 -6.25
N ARG A 136 -16.99 6.78 -5.05
CA ARG A 136 -16.76 8.23 -4.84
C ARG A 136 -15.30 8.57 -4.56
N GLU A 137 -14.63 7.67 -3.85
CA GLU A 137 -13.25 7.82 -3.43
C GLU A 137 -12.61 6.46 -3.19
N VAL A 138 -11.29 6.41 -3.23
CA VAL A 138 -10.46 5.28 -2.81
C VAL A 138 -9.40 5.79 -1.84
N VAL A 139 -9.32 5.17 -0.68
CA VAL A 139 -8.26 5.37 0.31
C VAL A 139 -7.16 4.37 0.03
N VAL A 140 -5.93 4.86 -0.04
CA VAL A 140 -4.71 4.06 -0.16
C VAL A 140 -3.91 4.24 1.12
N ILE A 141 -3.64 3.15 1.82
CA ILE A 141 -2.75 3.13 2.98
C ILE A 141 -1.49 2.41 2.57
N GLN A 142 -0.34 3.05 2.76
CA GLN A 142 0.95 2.47 2.51
C GLN A 142 1.80 2.50 3.79
N TRP A 143 2.45 1.37 4.07
CA TRP A 143 3.45 1.26 5.13
C TRP A 143 4.77 0.80 4.52
N THR A 144 5.85 1.50 4.84
CA THR A 144 7.20 1.11 4.42
C THR A 144 7.99 0.65 5.62
N ASN A 145 8.61 -0.53 5.48
CA ASN A 145 9.50 -1.11 6.48
C ASN A 145 10.81 -1.50 5.79
N HIS A 146 11.92 -1.30 6.48
CA HIS A 146 13.21 -1.83 6.05
C HIS A 146 13.84 -2.67 7.16
N PRO A 147 14.47 -3.81 6.83
CA PRO A 147 15.11 -4.68 7.82
C PRO A 147 16.19 -4.00 8.68
N SER A 148 16.76 -2.87 8.24
CA SER A 148 17.77 -2.13 9.01
C SER A 148 17.24 -1.49 10.30
N GLN A 149 15.92 -1.47 10.50
CA GLN A 149 15.28 -0.91 11.70
C GLN A 149 15.69 0.56 11.99
N ARG A 150 16.07 1.31 10.96
CA ARG A 150 16.45 2.72 11.14
C ARG A 150 15.19 3.57 11.10
N PRO A 151 15.00 4.55 12.00
CA PRO A 151 13.78 5.36 12.05
C PRO A 151 13.38 5.97 10.70
N GLU A 152 14.36 6.46 9.94
CA GLU A 152 14.17 7.06 8.62
C GLU A 152 13.78 6.07 7.52
N THR A 153 13.89 4.77 7.78
CA THR A 153 13.51 3.71 6.85
C THR A 153 12.11 3.13 7.12
N PHE A 154 11.42 3.67 8.13
CA PHE A 154 10.02 3.43 8.38
C PHE A 154 9.17 4.61 7.96
N GLY A 155 7.97 4.31 7.52
CA GLY A 155 7.04 5.36 7.14
C GLY A 155 5.65 4.82 6.95
N ALA A 156 4.69 5.71 7.08
CA ALA A 156 3.34 5.50 6.62
C ALA A 156 2.99 6.61 5.65
N SER A 157 2.13 6.32 4.69
CA SER A 157 1.42 7.36 3.98
C SER A 157 -0.01 6.96 3.75
N VAL A 158 -0.86 7.97 3.62
CA VAL A 158 -2.25 7.82 3.24
C VAL A 158 -2.53 8.69 2.04
N SER A 159 -3.25 8.14 1.08
CA SER A 159 -3.77 8.89 -0.05
C SER A 159 -5.29 8.77 -0.11
N LEU A 160 -5.97 9.87 -0.36
CA LEU A 160 -7.40 9.91 -0.68
C LEU A 160 -7.53 10.27 -2.15
N ILE A 161 -7.92 9.28 -2.96
CA ILE A 161 -8.12 9.42 -4.40
C ILE A 161 -9.60 9.69 -4.64
N THR A 162 -9.91 10.85 -5.21
CA THR A 162 -11.28 11.25 -5.59
C THR A 162 -11.33 11.49 -7.10
N ALA A 163 -12.54 11.68 -7.64
CA ALA A 163 -12.72 12.05 -9.04
C ALA A 163 -11.92 13.29 -9.48
N LYS A 164 -11.59 14.21 -8.55
CA LYS A 164 -10.98 15.52 -8.86
C LYS A 164 -9.53 15.64 -8.46
N ALA A 165 -9.11 14.92 -7.42
CA ALA A 165 -7.78 15.08 -6.86
C ALA A 165 -7.30 13.81 -6.15
N ILE A 166 -5.99 13.68 -6.08
CA ILE A 166 -5.29 12.75 -5.21
C ILE A 166 -4.69 13.57 -4.08
N HIS A 167 -5.23 13.42 -2.88
CA HIS A 167 -4.64 13.99 -1.67
C HIS A 167 -3.65 12.98 -1.11
N HIS A 168 -2.48 13.43 -0.71
CA HIS A 168 -1.45 12.57 -0.13
C HIS A 168 -0.84 13.23 1.11
N THR A 169 -0.54 12.42 2.12
CA THR A 169 0.31 12.83 3.24
C THR A 169 1.09 11.63 3.76
N SER A 170 2.37 11.83 4.01
CA SER A 170 3.21 10.87 4.71
C SER A 170 3.29 11.17 6.21
N SER A 171 3.81 10.22 6.99
CA SER A 171 4.17 10.42 8.38
C SER A 171 5.23 11.51 8.54
N GLU A 172 6.16 11.64 7.58
CA GLU A 172 7.16 12.72 7.61
C GLU A 172 6.51 14.08 7.34
N ASP A 173 5.59 14.18 6.37
CA ASP A 173 4.83 15.42 6.12
C ASP A 173 4.05 15.85 7.37
N LEU A 174 3.44 14.88 8.06
CA LEU A 174 2.70 15.13 9.28
C LEU A 174 3.60 15.60 10.43
N LEU A 175 4.76 14.97 10.62
CA LEU A 175 5.76 15.40 11.60
C LEU A 175 6.30 16.80 11.27
N ALA A 176 6.55 17.10 10.00
CA ALA A 176 6.96 18.42 9.55
C ALA A 176 5.90 19.49 9.88
N ARG A 177 4.62 19.18 9.69
CA ARG A 177 3.50 20.06 10.08
C ARG A 177 3.45 20.29 11.58
N PHE A 178 3.61 19.26 12.41
CA PHE A 178 3.66 19.42 13.87
C PHE A 178 4.82 20.32 14.31
N ARG A 179 6.02 20.13 13.75
CA ARG A 179 7.19 20.99 14.01
C ARG A 179 6.95 22.45 13.61
N GLN A 180 6.22 22.69 12.52
CA GLN A 180 5.85 24.05 12.10
C GLN A 180 4.84 24.69 13.05
N GLN A 181 3.82 23.94 13.47
CA GLN A 181 2.82 24.41 14.43
C GLN A 181 3.46 24.77 15.77
N ASP A 182 4.38 23.95 16.26
CA ASP A 182 5.09 24.18 17.52
C ASP A 182 5.92 25.47 17.49
N ARG A 183 6.72 25.67 16.43
CA ARG A 183 7.45 26.94 16.22
C ARG A 183 6.54 28.16 16.13
N ALA A 184 5.36 28.03 15.53
CA ALA A 184 4.40 29.13 15.45
C ALA A 184 3.85 29.51 16.84
N LEU A 185 3.67 28.52 17.73
CA LEU A 185 3.28 28.76 19.12
C LEU A 185 4.38 29.47 19.92
N GLU A 186 5.64 29.05 19.79
CA GLU A 186 6.79 29.68 20.45
C GLU A 186 6.95 31.16 20.05
N LEU A 187 6.79 31.47 18.76
CA LEU A 187 6.87 32.84 18.23
C LEU A 187 5.69 33.71 18.72
N SER A 188 4.49 33.13 18.81
CA SER A 188 3.31 33.83 19.34
C SER A 188 3.46 34.16 20.83
N LEU A 189 3.97 33.21 21.62
CA LEU A 189 4.27 33.42 23.05
C LEU A 189 5.38 34.45 23.27
N SER A 190 6.40 34.46 22.41
CA SER A 190 7.50 35.44 22.46
C SER A 190 7.04 36.86 22.08
N SER A 191 6.06 36.99 21.19
CA SER A 191 5.47 38.28 20.81
C SER A 191 4.54 38.88 21.89
N LEU A 192 4.06 38.06 22.82
CA LEU A 192 3.21 38.49 23.94
C LEU A 192 4.03 38.79 25.21
N ALA A 193 5.36 38.61 25.18
CA ALA A 193 6.23 39.06 26.26
C ALA A 193 6.09 40.59 26.42
N PRO A 194 5.80 41.10 27.64
CA PRO A 194 5.70 42.54 27.86
C PRO A 194 7.03 43.19 27.49
N SER A 195 6.99 44.24 26.68
CA SER A 195 8.11 45.19 26.59
C SER A 195 8.23 45.87 27.95
N ASP A 196 8.97 45.23 28.86
CA ASP A 196 9.21 45.71 30.21
C ASP A 196 10.24 46.84 30.17
N GLY A 197 9.76 48.01 29.75
CA GLY A 197 10.43 49.27 29.92
C GLY A 197 9.91 49.94 31.19
N LEU A 198 10.22 49.42 32.38
CA LEU A 198 10.25 50.26 33.59
C LEU A 198 11.24 49.70 34.63
N ARG A 199 12.34 50.44 34.79
CA ARG A 199 13.37 50.24 35.81
C ARG A 199 12.82 50.66 37.18
N ALA A 200 12.84 49.80 38.18
CA ALA A 200 12.72 50.19 39.59
C ALA A 200 13.50 49.24 40.52
N PRO A 201 14.01 49.73 41.67
CA PRO A 201 15.19 49.19 42.33
C PRO A 201 14.89 48.15 43.41
N ALA A 202 15.99 47.53 43.85
CA ALA A 202 16.11 46.44 44.81
C ALA A 202 15.31 46.58 46.11
N GLY A 203 14.76 45.46 46.57
CA GLY A 203 14.29 45.22 47.93
C GLY A 203 13.97 43.74 48.12
N ASP A 204 14.63 43.13 49.11
CA ASP A 204 14.38 41.78 49.65
C ASP A 204 12.88 41.47 49.83
N ASP A 205 12.45 40.25 49.50
CA ASP A 205 12.26 39.16 50.47
C ASP A 205 11.67 37.90 49.77
N ALA A 206 11.86 36.76 50.43
CA ALA A 206 11.65 35.40 49.92
C ALA A 206 10.18 35.00 49.64
N ASP A 207 10.08 33.83 48.99
CA ASP A 207 8.91 32.97 48.84
C ASP A 207 7.75 33.45 47.95
N ARG A 208 7.70 32.88 46.73
CA ARG A 208 6.47 32.23 46.23
C ARG A 208 6.67 31.44 44.93
N LEU A 209 6.51 30.11 45.09
CA LEU A 209 5.88 29.13 44.21
C LEU A 209 6.20 29.16 42.70
N PHE A 210 6.93 28.13 42.28
CA PHE A 210 6.76 27.49 40.98
C PHE A 210 5.28 27.22 40.71
N THR A 211 4.69 27.93 39.76
CA THR A 211 3.45 27.50 39.09
C THR A 211 3.83 26.92 37.74
N ALA A 212 4.16 25.63 37.76
CA ALA A 212 4.06 24.80 36.56
C ALA A 212 2.58 24.76 36.18
N ARG A 213 2.21 25.46 35.10
CA ARG A 213 0.89 25.28 34.49
C ARG A 213 0.88 23.91 33.82
N GLU A 214 0.19 23.02 34.50
CA GLU A 214 -0.33 21.74 34.04
C GLU A 214 -1.07 21.93 32.70
N VAL A 215 -0.47 21.48 31.60
CA VAL A 215 -1.19 21.21 30.35
C VAL A 215 -1.38 19.71 30.31
N GLY A 216 -2.63 19.29 30.52
CA GLY A 216 -3.04 17.91 30.62
C GLY A 216 -2.69 17.11 29.36
N LEU A 217 -1.72 16.20 29.50
CA LEU A 217 -1.61 15.03 28.65
C LEU A 217 -2.82 14.13 28.94
N LEU A 218 -3.81 14.15 28.05
CA LEU A 218 -4.81 13.09 27.97
C LEU A 218 -4.12 11.83 27.43
N SER A 219 -3.71 11.01 28.40
CA SER A 219 -3.40 9.60 28.24
C SER A 219 -4.57 8.88 27.57
N VAL A 220 -4.39 8.47 26.32
CA VAL A 220 -5.14 7.35 25.72
C VAL A 220 -4.15 6.22 25.51
N TYR A 221 -3.77 5.57 26.61
CA TYR A 221 -3.23 4.22 26.54
C TYR A 221 -4.36 3.26 26.13
N GLY A 222 -4.45 2.98 24.83
CA GLY A 222 -5.15 1.80 24.34
C GLY A 222 -4.44 0.55 24.83
N LYS A 223 -5.18 -0.30 25.54
CA LYS A 223 -4.71 -1.57 26.11
C LYS A 223 -3.97 -2.43 25.08
N PRO A 224 -2.86 -3.10 25.46
CA PRO A 224 -2.22 -4.11 24.63
C PRO A 224 -3.15 -5.32 24.49
N CYS A 225 -3.37 -5.74 23.25
CA CYS A 225 -4.08 -6.96 22.92
C CYS A 225 -3.23 -8.16 23.36
N CYS A 226 -3.71 -8.92 24.34
CA CYS A 226 -3.07 -10.15 24.79
C CYS A 226 -3.09 -11.18 23.65
N ILE A 227 -1.94 -11.45 23.04
CA ILE A 227 -1.71 -12.66 22.25
C ILE A 227 -1.26 -13.74 23.24
N SER A 228 -2.21 -14.55 23.72
CA SER A 228 -1.90 -15.80 24.41
C SER A 228 -1.65 -16.88 23.37
N GLY A 229 -0.41 -17.34 23.23
CA GLY A 229 -0.07 -18.46 22.35
C GLY A 229 1.38 -18.91 22.50
N GLY A 230 1.67 -19.67 23.55
CA GLY A 230 3.00 -20.20 23.83
C GLY A 230 2.98 -21.48 24.66
N CYS A 231 2.63 -22.58 24.00
CA CYS A 231 3.16 -23.95 24.11
C CYS A 231 3.66 -24.48 25.48
N THR A 232 3.05 -25.56 25.99
CA THR A 232 3.82 -26.66 26.63
C THR A 232 3.07 -28.00 26.54
N ARG A 233 3.79 -29.02 26.06
CA ARG A 233 3.47 -30.45 26.13
C ARG A 233 3.27 -30.87 27.59
N VAL A 234 2.30 -31.74 27.88
CA VAL A 234 2.45 -32.92 28.75
C VAL A 234 1.53 -34.05 28.26
N ALA A 235 2.04 -35.28 28.42
CA ALA A 235 1.58 -36.58 27.94
C ALA A 235 0.19 -37.06 28.42
N GLY A 236 -0.34 -38.07 27.71
CA GLY A 236 -1.62 -38.75 27.97
C GLY A 236 -1.67 -39.59 29.26
N PRO A 237 -2.78 -40.34 29.47
CA PRO A 237 -2.84 -41.67 28.86
C PRO A 237 -4.21 -42.11 28.30
N SER A 238 -4.09 -43.14 27.47
CA SER A 238 -5.07 -44.06 26.87
C SER A 238 -6.18 -44.62 27.78
N ARG A 239 -7.40 -44.84 27.23
CA ARG A 239 -8.04 -46.18 27.08
C ARG A 239 -9.48 -46.15 26.50
N THR A 240 -9.66 -46.93 25.42
CA THR A 240 -10.74 -47.92 25.10
C THR A 240 -12.22 -47.54 24.92
N GLY A 241 -12.79 -47.98 23.76
CA GLY A 241 -14.20 -48.34 23.53
C GLY A 241 -14.74 -47.80 22.19
N SER A 242 -14.64 -48.49 21.04
CA SER A 242 -15.42 -49.64 20.53
C SER A 242 -16.93 -49.41 20.37
N SER A 243 -17.42 -49.28 19.12
CA SER A 243 -18.58 -49.98 18.51
C SER A 243 -19.03 -49.23 17.23
N ARG A 244 -18.79 -49.81 16.04
CA ARG A 244 -19.71 -50.61 15.17
C ARG A 244 -20.41 -49.80 14.08
N CYS A 245 -20.12 -50.19 12.83
CA CYS A 245 -20.94 -49.95 11.64
C CYS A 245 -22.30 -50.67 11.71
N PRO A 246 -23.20 -50.38 10.76
CA PRO A 246 -23.51 -51.44 9.79
C PRO A 246 -23.46 -51.00 8.32
N ARG A 247 -23.20 -52.00 7.47
CA ARG A 247 -23.36 -52.07 6.01
C ARG A 247 -24.77 -52.56 5.65
N SER A 248 -25.30 -52.09 4.52
CA SER A 248 -26.01 -52.88 3.46
C SER A 248 -26.27 -51.90 2.30
N GLY A 249 -25.85 -52.10 1.04
CA GLY A 249 -26.23 -53.16 0.09
C GLY A 249 -27.57 -52.78 -0.56
N THR A 250 -27.82 -52.69 -1.88
CA THR A 250 -27.34 -53.43 -3.07
C THR A 250 -27.97 -52.84 -4.37
N ARG A 251 -27.26 -52.97 -5.53
CA ARG A 251 -27.67 -53.36 -6.92
C ARG A 251 -29.04 -52.92 -7.50
N SER A 252 -29.29 -52.67 -8.80
CA SER A 252 -28.73 -53.19 -10.08
C SER A 252 -29.51 -52.58 -11.28
N ASP A 253 -28.87 -52.58 -12.47
CA ASP A 253 -29.40 -52.74 -13.85
C ASP A 253 -30.46 -51.74 -14.41
N GLY A 254 -30.54 -51.40 -15.69
CA GLY A 254 -29.92 -51.91 -16.92
C GLY A 254 -30.37 -51.07 -18.13
N ARG A 255 -29.70 -51.31 -19.25
CA ARG A 255 -29.85 -50.70 -20.59
C ARG A 255 -31.21 -50.99 -21.27
N PRO A 256 -31.50 -50.31 -22.39
CA PRO A 256 -31.29 -50.94 -23.71
C PRO A 256 -30.07 -50.41 -24.47
#